data_AF-A0A9D6TVI0-F1
#
_entry.id   AF-A0A9D6TVI0-F1
#
_cell.length_a   1.000
_cell.length_b   1.000
_cell.length_c   1.000
_cell.angle_alpha   90.00
_cell.angle_beta   90.00
_cell.angle_gamma   90.00
#
_symmetry.space_group_name_H-M   'P 1'
#
loop_
_entity.id
_entity.type
_entity.pdbx_description
1 polymer ?
#
loop_
_entity_poly.entity_id
_entity_poly.type
_entity_poly.pdbx_seq_one_letter_code
_entity_poly.pdbx_strand_id
1 'polypeptide(L)'
;MTKAEYEALLVEIAGDPIGLLALRKREESERAITAATVDHYWGLVALGDAIHQFYSDTLLEVAPRLIDGTAATTEYISAQWHLVSFGRYAAAFDLFRRGYYFEAAALARGLWETALTLAALKRGVVNVDQLFGGPLGADGSSAKEMQVRMMRVDKQIQSALIWKNSQLSQSGRDAVETFLTLVNAATHKSKLHLALNLSRIRQGKAIALFPTFDAKYTEGSANILFLATWCLMATISYVEGLLPRAPGQWSERYRKVMLAFSEGISPAPSRVTQRFAEVVDRVFVNSS
;
A
#
# COMPACT_ATOMS: atom_id res chain seq x y z
N MET A 1 18.42 -21.65 33.79
CA MET A 1 16.97 -21.46 33.63
C MET A 1 16.48 -22.35 32.50
N THR A 2 15.67 -23.35 32.81
CA THR A 2 15.03 -24.26 31.85
C THR A 2 13.75 -23.63 31.26
N LYS A 3 13.19 -24.22 30.20
CA LYS A 3 11.91 -23.78 29.62
C LYS A 3 10.78 -23.75 30.66
N ALA A 4 10.68 -24.80 31.48
CA ALA A 4 9.66 -24.91 32.53
C ALA A 4 9.84 -23.87 33.64
N GLU A 5 11.09 -23.58 34.03
CA GLU A 5 11.39 -22.52 35.00
C GLU A 5 11.03 -21.13 34.45
N TYR A 6 11.26 -20.89 33.15
CA TYR A 6 10.85 -19.64 32.52
C TYR A 6 9.33 -19.53 32.37
N GLU A 7 8.63 -20.60 31.98
CA GLU A 7 7.17 -20.63 31.91
C GLU A 7 6.51 -20.40 33.29
N ALA A 8 7.06 -20.96 34.36
CA ALA A 8 6.59 -20.73 35.72
C ALA A 8 6.78 -19.26 36.17
N LEU A 9 7.96 -18.68 35.92
CA LEU A 9 8.23 -17.27 36.18
C LEU A 9 7.27 -16.35 35.41
N LEU A 10 7.00 -16.71 34.16
CA LEU A 10 6.07 -16.01 33.30
C LEU A 10 4.62 -16.10 33.84
N VAL A 11 4.15 -17.27 34.26
CA VAL A 11 2.84 -17.43 34.91
C VAL A 11 2.75 -16.60 36.20
N GLU A 12 3.82 -16.53 36.99
CA GLU A 12 3.87 -15.69 38.20
C GLU A 12 3.68 -14.19 37.88
N ILE A 13 4.25 -13.70 36.77
CA ILE A 13 4.10 -12.31 36.32
C ILE A 13 2.66 -12.03 35.82
N ALA A 14 2.08 -12.94 35.03
CA ALA A 14 0.81 -12.69 34.34
C ALA A 14 -0.43 -13.18 35.11
N GLY A 15 -0.27 -14.05 36.10
CA GLY A 15 -1.36 -14.68 36.87
C GLY A 15 -2.11 -15.80 36.15
N ASP A 16 -1.74 -16.13 34.91
CA ASP A 16 -2.38 -17.11 34.02
C ASP A 16 -1.34 -17.63 32.99
N PRO A 17 -1.63 -18.68 32.19
CA PRO A 17 -0.78 -19.05 31.06
C PRO A 17 -0.53 -17.83 30.16
N ILE A 18 0.72 -17.37 30.13
CA ILE A 18 1.09 -16.08 29.53
C ILE A 18 0.50 -15.89 28.15
N GLY A 19 -0.02 -14.69 27.93
CA GLY A 19 -0.36 -14.20 26.61
C GLY A 19 -1.64 -14.78 26.02
N LEU A 20 -2.15 -15.93 26.50
CA LEU A 20 -3.36 -16.54 25.92
C LEU A 20 -4.61 -15.70 26.16
N LEU A 21 -4.80 -15.14 27.35
CA LEU A 21 -5.96 -14.29 27.64
C LEU A 21 -5.91 -12.97 26.86
N ALA A 22 -4.76 -12.32 26.82
CA ALA A 22 -4.56 -11.08 26.06
C ALA A 22 -4.72 -11.31 24.55
N LEU A 23 -4.19 -12.44 24.05
CA LEU A 23 -4.35 -12.86 22.66
C LEU A 23 -5.82 -13.09 22.31
N ARG A 24 -6.56 -13.86 23.12
CA ARG A 24 -8.00 -14.11 22.90
C ARG A 24 -8.80 -12.82 22.87
N LYS A 25 -8.57 -11.91 23.83
CA LYS A 25 -9.23 -10.60 23.86
C LYS A 25 -8.92 -9.76 22.63
N ARG A 26 -7.66 -9.79 22.16
CA ARG A 26 -7.26 -9.15 20.91
C ARG A 26 -8.00 -9.76 19.72
N GLU A 27 -8.03 -11.08 19.59
CA GLU A 27 -8.69 -11.79 18.48
C GLU A 27 -10.22 -11.58 18.47
N GLU A 28 -10.85 -11.49 19.64
CA GLU A 28 -12.27 -11.12 19.76
C GLU A 28 -12.52 -9.70 19.28
N SER A 29 -11.68 -8.75 19.69
CA SER A 29 -11.72 -7.36 19.24
C SER A 29 -11.50 -7.24 17.73
N GLU A 30 -10.47 -7.89 17.18
CA GLU A 30 -10.16 -7.91 15.74
C GLU A 30 -11.32 -8.50 14.93
N ARG A 31 -11.96 -9.58 15.41
CA ARG A 31 -13.14 -10.18 14.76
C ARG A 31 -14.34 -9.23 14.76
N ALA A 32 -14.63 -8.57 15.88
CA ALA A 32 -15.72 -7.61 15.96
C ALA A 32 -15.51 -6.42 15.00
N ILE A 33 -14.27 -5.93 14.87
CA ILE A 33 -13.94 -4.85 13.94
C ILE A 33 -14.00 -5.31 12.50
N THR A 34 -13.57 -6.53 12.21
CA THR A 34 -13.68 -7.10 10.87
C THR A 34 -15.14 -7.15 10.45
N ALA A 35 -16.04 -7.61 11.34
CA ALA A 35 -17.48 -7.60 11.08
C ALA A 35 -18.01 -6.18 10.82
N ALA A 36 -17.70 -5.21 11.69
CA ALA A 36 -18.11 -3.82 11.49
C ALA A 36 -17.55 -3.21 10.18
N THR A 37 -16.30 -3.53 9.83
CA THR A 37 -15.67 -3.05 8.60
C THR A 37 -16.35 -3.66 7.37
N VAL A 38 -16.72 -4.94 7.43
CA VAL A 38 -17.51 -5.61 6.39
C VAL A 38 -18.89 -4.96 6.27
N ASP A 39 -19.59 -4.71 7.38
CA ASP A 39 -20.93 -4.12 7.36
C ASP A 39 -20.94 -2.70 6.76
N HIS A 40 -19.93 -1.88 7.08
CA HIS A 40 -19.87 -0.48 6.64
C HIS A 40 -19.13 -0.26 5.31
N TYR A 41 -18.18 -1.12 4.96
CA TYR A 41 -17.28 -0.97 3.82
C TYR A 41 -17.20 -2.23 2.96
N TRP A 42 -18.26 -3.04 2.93
CA TRP A 42 -18.36 -4.31 2.20
C TRP A 42 -17.72 -4.25 0.82
N GLY A 43 -18.11 -3.27 0.00
CA GLY A 43 -17.64 -3.21 -1.37
C GLY A 43 -16.13 -3.01 -1.47
N LEU A 44 -15.52 -2.22 -0.57
CA LEU A 44 -14.06 -2.06 -0.53
C LEU A 44 -13.39 -3.38 -0.11
N VAL A 45 -13.99 -4.10 0.83
CA VAL A 45 -13.49 -5.42 1.24
C VAL A 45 -13.55 -6.41 0.08
N ALA A 46 -14.69 -6.48 -0.61
CA ALA A 46 -14.89 -7.36 -1.77
C ALA A 46 -13.93 -7.02 -2.92
N LEU A 47 -13.70 -5.73 -3.20
CA LEU A 47 -12.71 -5.29 -4.19
C LEU A 47 -11.30 -5.65 -3.75
N GLY A 48 -10.97 -5.47 -2.48
CA GLY A 48 -9.66 -5.86 -1.98
C GLY A 48 -9.38 -7.35 -2.14
N ASP A 49 -10.34 -8.21 -1.81
CA ASP A 49 -10.23 -9.66 -2.00
C ASP A 49 -10.08 -10.01 -3.51
N ALA A 50 -10.86 -9.35 -4.38
CA ALA A 50 -10.76 -9.55 -5.83
C ALA A 50 -9.40 -9.10 -6.41
N ILE A 51 -8.87 -7.96 -5.96
CA ILE A 51 -7.55 -7.46 -6.34
C ILE A 51 -6.47 -8.40 -5.86
N HIS A 52 -6.54 -8.84 -4.60
CA HIS A 52 -5.58 -9.80 -4.05
C HIS A 52 -5.48 -11.04 -4.94
N GLN A 53 -6.62 -11.64 -5.31
CA GLN A 53 -6.64 -12.79 -6.19
C GLN A 53 -6.08 -12.47 -7.58
N PHE A 54 -6.56 -11.40 -8.23
CA PHE A 54 -6.09 -11.02 -9.57
C PHE A 54 -4.59 -10.75 -9.61
N TYR A 55 -4.08 -10.03 -8.61
CA TYR A 55 -2.67 -9.70 -8.51
C TYR A 55 -1.83 -10.96 -8.27
N SER A 56 -2.26 -11.83 -7.35
CA SER A 56 -1.59 -13.10 -7.08
C SER A 56 -1.52 -13.98 -8.34
N ASP A 57 -2.64 -14.12 -9.05
CA ASP A 57 -2.70 -14.90 -10.29
C ASP A 57 -1.75 -14.32 -11.34
N THR A 58 -1.76 -13.00 -11.51
CA THR A 58 -0.88 -12.29 -12.45
C THR A 58 0.59 -12.57 -12.15
N LEU A 59 1.00 -12.50 -10.88
CA LEU A 59 2.39 -12.76 -10.48
C LEU A 59 2.80 -14.23 -10.67
N LEU A 60 1.88 -15.17 -10.43
CA LEU A 60 2.11 -16.59 -10.68
C LEU A 60 2.27 -16.89 -12.19
N GLU A 61 1.49 -16.20 -13.04
CA GLU A 61 1.60 -16.31 -14.50
C GLU A 61 2.91 -15.72 -15.05
N VAL A 62 3.42 -14.65 -14.43
CA VAL A 62 4.69 -14.00 -14.79
C VAL A 62 5.92 -14.78 -14.30
N ALA A 63 5.82 -15.48 -13.17
CA ALA A 63 6.96 -16.12 -12.50
C ALA A 63 7.81 -17.05 -13.39
N PRO A 64 7.24 -17.93 -14.25
CA PRO A 64 8.04 -18.78 -15.13
C PRO A 64 8.98 -17.99 -16.07
N ARG A 65 8.52 -16.86 -16.62
CA ARG A 65 9.32 -16.03 -17.53
C ARG A 65 10.49 -15.33 -16.84
N LEU A 66 10.34 -15.02 -15.55
CA LEU A 66 11.42 -14.46 -14.75
C LEU A 66 12.53 -15.49 -14.50
N ILE A 67 12.16 -16.76 -14.31
CA ILE A 67 13.09 -17.87 -14.07
C ILE A 67 13.87 -18.20 -15.35
N ASP A 68 13.21 -18.18 -16.51
CA ASP A 68 13.84 -18.49 -17.80
C ASP A 68 14.85 -17.43 -18.27
N GLY A 69 14.98 -16.29 -17.57
CA GLY A 69 15.98 -15.25 -17.83
C GLY A 69 15.78 -14.47 -19.13
N THR A 70 14.64 -14.65 -19.80
CA THR A 70 14.33 -14.00 -21.10
C THR A 70 13.74 -12.60 -20.98
N ALA A 71 13.40 -12.16 -19.77
CA ALA A 71 12.80 -10.85 -19.51
C ALA A 71 13.82 -9.71 -19.70
N ALA A 72 13.39 -8.58 -20.27
CA ALA A 72 14.23 -7.39 -20.26
C ALA A 72 14.46 -6.91 -18.82
N THR A 73 15.63 -6.31 -18.53
CA THR A 73 16.00 -5.86 -17.18
C THR A 73 14.92 -5.02 -16.50
N THR A 74 14.29 -4.09 -17.24
CA THR A 74 13.21 -3.23 -16.73
C THR A 74 11.96 -4.02 -16.37
N GLU A 75 11.59 -5.03 -17.17
CA GLU A 75 10.42 -5.89 -16.90
C GLU A 75 10.68 -6.79 -15.70
N TYR A 76 11.89 -7.36 -15.62
CA TYR A 76 12.34 -8.17 -14.48
C TYR A 76 12.25 -7.37 -13.17
N ILE A 77 12.83 -6.15 -13.15
CA ILE A 77 12.78 -5.28 -11.97
C ILE A 77 11.35 -4.89 -11.62
N SER A 78 10.53 -4.57 -12.63
CA SER A 78 9.12 -4.23 -12.42
C SER A 78 8.37 -5.38 -11.75
N ALA A 79 8.57 -6.62 -12.22
CA ALA A 79 7.95 -7.80 -11.64
C ALA A 79 8.41 -8.06 -10.20
N GLN A 80 9.71 -7.89 -9.91
CA GLN A 80 10.25 -8.02 -8.54
C GLN A 80 9.66 -6.97 -7.59
N TRP A 81 9.50 -5.74 -8.05
CA TRP A 81 8.86 -4.68 -7.27
C TRP A 81 7.38 -4.96 -7.05
N HIS A 82 6.69 -5.53 -8.03
CA HIS A 82 5.31 -5.96 -7.88
C HIS A 82 5.16 -7.13 -6.89
N LEU A 83 6.11 -8.08 -6.85
CA LEU A 83 6.15 -9.16 -5.84
C LEU A 83 6.29 -8.61 -4.41
N VAL A 84 7.24 -7.69 -4.19
CA VAL A 84 7.42 -7.04 -2.88
C VAL A 84 6.19 -6.21 -2.49
N SER A 85 5.58 -5.53 -3.47
CA SER A 85 4.40 -4.71 -3.25
C SER A 85 3.17 -5.53 -2.92
N PHE A 86 3.04 -6.73 -3.50
CA PHE A 86 1.93 -7.64 -3.20
C PHE A 86 1.91 -8.06 -1.73
N GLY A 87 3.06 -8.45 -1.16
CA GLY A 87 3.15 -8.78 0.27
C GLY A 87 2.80 -7.59 1.17
N ARG A 88 3.22 -6.37 0.80
CA ARG A 88 2.86 -5.14 1.51
C ARG A 88 1.37 -4.82 1.42
N TYR A 89 0.78 -5.01 0.24
CA TYR A 89 -0.65 -4.81 0.01
C TYR A 89 -1.49 -5.77 0.85
N ALA A 90 -1.17 -7.07 0.81
CA ALA A 90 -1.84 -8.09 1.61
C ALA A 90 -1.81 -7.74 3.11
N ALA A 91 -0.64 -7.35 3.62
CA ALA A 91 -0.49 -6.91 5.01
C ALA A 91 -1.28 -5.63 5.31
N ALA A 92 -1.23 -4.63 4.44
CA ALA A 92 -1.96 -3.37 4.61
C ALA A 92 -3.48 -3.61 4.68
N PHE A 93 -4.00 -4.48 3.80
CA PHE A 93 -5.41 -4.80 3.74
C PHE A 93 -5.88 -5.63 4.94
N ASP A 94 -5.10 -6.62 5.40
CA ASP A 94 -5.39 -7.38 6.62
C ASP A 94 -5.39 -6.48 7.87
N LEU A 95 -4.38 -5.61 8.00
CA LEU A 95 -4.31 -4.63 9.09
C LEU A 95 -5.50 -3.67 9.08
N PHE A 96 -5.90 -3.20 7.90
CA PHE A 96 -7.09 -2.36 7.74
C PHE A 96 -8.36 -3.08 8.24
N ARG A 97 -8.59 -4.33 7.81
CA ARG A 97 -9.76 -5.13 8.22
C ARG A 97 -9.81 -5.36 9.74
N ARG A 98 -8.66 -5.46 10.38
CA ARG A 98 -8.52 -5.70 11.84
C ARG A 98 -8.54 -4.42 12.68
N GLY A 99 -8.65 -3.24 12.06
CA GLY A 99 -8.71 -1.95 12.77
C GLY A 99 -7.37 -1.26 13.02
N TYR A 100 -6.27 -1.76 12.45
CA TYR A 100 -4.94 -1.17 12.51
C TYR A 100 -4.75 -0.12 11.40
N TYR A 101 -5.63 0.88 11.38
CA TYR A 101 -5.79 1.83 10.28
C TYR A 101 -4.52 2.65 9.96
N PHE A 102 -3.71 2.98 10.97
CA PHE A 102 -2.48 3.76 10.79
C PHE A 102 -1.35 2.91 10.21
N GLU A 103 -1.20 1.68 10.68
CA GLU A 103 -0.27 0.69 10.13
C GLU A 103 -0.62 0.39 8.66
N ALA A 104 -1.90 0.19 8.36
CA ALA A 104 -2.39 -0.01 7.01
C ALA A 104 -2.05 1.18 6.10
N ALA A 105 -2.34 2.41 6.54
CA ALA A 105 -2.02 3.62 5.78
C ALA A 105 -0.51 3.81 5.58
N ALA A 106 0.32 3.43 6.56
CA ALA A 106 1.77 3.50 6.45
C ALA A 106 2.33 2.50 5.42
N LEU A 107 1.75 1.30 5.33
CA LEU A 107 2.10 0.34 4.28
C LEU A 107 1.58 0.79 2.91
N ALA A 108 0.37 1.34 2.84
CA ALA A 108 -0.22 1.87 1.61
C ALA A 108 0.61 3.01 1.00
N ARG A 109 1.24 3.85 1.83
CA ARG A 109 2.24 4.84 1.37
C ARG A 109 3.32 4.19 0.49
N GLY A 110 3.88 3.09 0.98
CA GLY A 110 4.95 2.38 0.28
C GLY A 110 4.48 1.81 -1.05
N LEU A 111 3.20 1.42 -1.17
CA LEU A 111 2.62 0.97 -2.45
C LEU A 111 2.57 2.11 -3.47
N TRP A 112 2.12 3.28 -3.05
CA TRP A 112 2.10 4.48 -3.90
C TRP A 112 3.51 4.91 -4.33
N GLU A 113 4.46 4.94 -3.41
CA GLU A 113 5.86 5.26 -3.70
C GLU A 113 6.45 4.26 -4.71
N THR A 114 6.21 2.97 -4.52
CA THR A 114 6.59 1.94 -5.50
C THR A 114 5.94 2.16 -6.85
N ALA A 115 4.63 2.42 -6.93
CA ALA A 115 3.96 2.69 -8.19
C ALA A 115 4.57 3.89 -8.92
N LEU A 116 4.92 4.97 -8.19
CA LEU A 116 5.57 6.15 -8.77
C LEU A 116 6.94 5.81 -9.36
N THR A 117 7.76 5.03 -8.65
CA THR A 117 9.07 4.61 -9.16
C THR A 117 8.93 3.73 -10.40
N LEU A 118 7.96 2.81 -10.42
CA LEU A 118 7.68 1.97 -11.59
C LEU A 118 7.27 2.82 -12.79
N ALA A 119 6.38 3.80 -12.59
CA ALA A 119 6.00 4.74 -13.63
C ALA A 119 7.20 5.57 -14.14
N ALA A 120 8.09 6.00 -13.24
CA ALA A 120 9.29 6.75 -13.61
C ALA A 120 10.27 5.92 -14.43
N LEU A 121 10.47 4.64 -14.08
CA LEU A 121 11.27 3.68 -14.85
C LEU A 121 10.66 3.46 -16.23
N LYS A 122 9.35 3.19 -16.31
CA LYS A 122 8.64 2.96 -17.58
C LYS A 122 8.76 4.15 -18.53
N ARG A 123 8.78 5.37 -17.98
CA ARG A 123 8.89 6.64 -18.72
C ARG A 123 10.33 7.09 -18.98
N GLY A 124 11.33 6.36 -18.49
CA GLY A 124 12.74 6.77 -18.62
C GLY A 124 13.09 8.05 -17.85
N VAL A 125 12.26 8.46 -16.88
CA VAL A 125 12.57 9.59 -15.98
C VAL A 125 13.76 9.26 -15.09
N VAL A 126 13.86 7.98 -14.71
CA VAL A 126 15.01 7.39 -14.03
C VAL A 126 15.36 6.06 -14.68
N ASN A 127 16.58 5.58 -14.47
CA ASN A 127 17.00 4.24 -14.86
C ASN A 127 17.38 3.39 -13.64
N VAL A 128 17.62 2.10 -13.90
CA VAL A 128 18.00 1.10 -12.89
C VAL A 128 19.26 1.52 -12.13
N ASP A 129 20.28 2.01 -12.84
CA ASP A 129 21.54 2.42 -12.21
C ASP A 129 21.37 3.61 -11.27
N GLN A 130 20.47 4.54 -11.57
CA GLN A 130 20.14 5.66 -10.68
C GLN A 130 19.43 5.18 -9.41
N LEU A 131 18.61 4.14 -9.50
CA LEU A 131 17.90 3.56 -8.35
C LEU A 131 18.80 2.69 -7.46
N PHE A 132 19.68 1.88 -8.06
CA PHE A 132 20.45 0.89 -7.32
C PHE A 132 21.94 1.21 -7.19
N GLY A 133 22.39 2.26 -7.87
CA GLY A 133 23.76 2.72 -7.81
C GLY A 133 24.74 2.02 -8.74
N GLY A 134 24.32 1.71 -9.96
CA GLY A 134 25.15 0.98 -10.93
C GLY A 134 25.01 -0.54 -10.78
N PRO A 135 25.97 -1.33 -11.32
CA PRO A 135 25.88 -2.78 -11.37
C PRO A 135 25.69 -3.34 -9.94
N LEU A 136 24.63 -4.13 -9.77
CA LEU A 136 24.27 -4.81 -8.52
C LEU A 136 25.53 -5.45 -7.89
N GLY A 137 26.04 -4.85 -6.81
CA GLY A 137 27.19 -5.35 -6.05
C GLY A 137 28.47 -4.52 -6.07
N ALA A 138 28.56 -3.41 -6.80
CA ALA A 138 29.79 -2.60 -6.90
C ALA A 138 29.90 -1.47 -5.85
N ASP A 139 28.77 -0.99 -5.33
CA ASP A 139 28.76 0.20 -4.48
C ASP A 139 28.91 -0.20 -3.00
N GLY A 140 30.13 -0.14 -2.47
CA GLY A 140 30.42 -0.11 -1.03
C GLY A 140 29.89 1.15 -0.32
N SER A 141 28.75 1.68 -0.78
CA SER A 141 28.09 2.86 -0.26
C SER A 141 27.56 2.59 1.14
N SER A 142 27.77 3.55 2.03
CA SER A 142 27.14 3.54 3.34
C SER A 142 25.61 3.65 3.21
N ALA A 143 24.88 3.13 4.21
CA ALA A 143 23.42 3.27 4.28
C ALA A 143 22.96 4.74 4.17
N LYS A 144 23.77 5.68 4.66
CA LYS A 144 23.52 7.12 4.58
C LYS A 144 23.62 7.64 3.14
N GLU A 145 24.60 7.20 2.36
CA GLU A 145 24.75 7.59 0.96
C GLU A 145 23.63 7.00 0.10
N MET A 146 23.23 5.76 0.36
CA MET A 146 22.06 5.16 -0.27
C MET A 146 20.80 5.97 0.03
N GLN A 147 20.59 6.36 1.29
CA GLN A 147 19.45 7.18 1.69
C GLN A 147 19.44 8.54 0.98
N VAL A 148 20.56 9.25 0.93
CA VAL A 148 20.66 10.55 0.24
C VAL A 148 20.39 10.41 -1.25
N ARG A 149 20.90 9.34 -1.88
CA ARG A 149 20.64 9.01 -3.29
C ARG A 149 19.15 8.79 -3.54
N MET A 150 18.51 7.96 -2.72
CA MET A 150 17.06 7.71 -2.77
C MET A 150 16.24 8.98 -2.61
N MET A 151 16.56 9.83 -1.64
CA MET A 151 15.86 11.11 -1.48
C MET A 151 15.99 12.02 -2.71
N ARG A 152 17.16 12.05 -3.36
CA ARG A 152 17.37 12.82 -4.58
C ARG A 152 16.54 12.26 -5.75
N VAL A 153 16.55 10.95 -5.90
CA VAL A 153 15.81 10.24 -6.96
C VAL A 153 14.31 10.41 -6.74
N ASP A 154 13.80 10.24 -5.53
CA ASP A 154 12.38 10.47 -5.20
C ASP A 154 11.95 11.90 -5.53
N LYS A 155 12.77 12.90 -5.20
CA LYS A 155 12.49 14.30 -5.55
C LYS A 155 12.46 14.51 -7.07
N GLN A 156 13.37 13.88 -7.81
CA GLN A 156 13.37 13.92 -9.27
C GLN A 156 12.09 13.28 -9.84
N ILE A 157 11.71 12.09 -9.35
CA ILE A 157 10.50 11.36 -9.76
C ILE A 157 9.26 12.21 -9.52
N GLN A 158 9.06 12.69 -8.29
CA GLN A 158 7.89 13.52 -7.95
C GLN A 158 7.86 14.82 -8.74
N SER A 159 9.00 15.47 -8.91
CA SER A 159 9.08 16.69 -9.71
C SER A 159 8.70 16.43 -11.16
N ALA A 160 9.15 15.35 -11.77
CA ALA A 160 8.89 15.06 -13.18
C ALA A 160 7.46 14.56 -13.41
N LEU A 161 6.98 13.63 -12.58
CA LEU A 161 5.69 12.96 -12.78
C LEU A 161 4.50 13.75 -12.25
N ILE A 162 4.68 14.56 -11.21
CA ILE A 162 3.58 15.29 -10.56
C ILE A 162 3.72 16.81 -10.80
N TRP A 163 4.78 17.43 -10.29
CA TRP A 163 4.81 18.89 -10.15
C TRP A 163 5.09 19.63 -11.45
N LYS A 164 5.99 19.12 -12.29
CA LYS A 164 6.33 19.68 -13.60
C LYS A 164 5.65 18.96 -14.76
N ASN A 165 4.77 17.99 -14.47
CA ASN A 165 4.01 17.30 -15.50
C ASN A 165 2.96 18.24 -16.08
N SER A 166 3.17 18.67 -17.33
CA SER A 166 2.27 19.58 -18.06
C SER A 166 0.93 18.96 -18.40
N GLN A 167 0.83 17.62 -18.42
CA GLN A 167 -0.41 16.89 -18.67
C GLN A 167 -1.29 16.76 -17.42
N LEU A 168 -0.74 17.10 -16.24
CA LEU A 168 -1.48 17.06 -14.98
C LEU A 168 -2.02 18.46 -14.66
N SER A 169 -3.34 18.56 -14.49
CA SER A 169 -4.03 19.78 -14.08
C SER A 169 -3.64 20.20 -12.66
N GLN A 170 -3.92 21.46 -12.31
CA GLN A 170 -3.75 21.91 -10.92
C GLN A 170 -4.63 21.10 -9.95
N SER A 171 -5.86 20.75 -10.36
CA SER A 171 -6.74 19.92 -9.53
C SER A 171 -6.20 18.51 -9.28
N GLY A 172 -5.49 17.92 -10.24
CA GLY A 172 -4.81 16.64 -10.05
C GLY A 172 -3.65 16.77 -9.06
N ARG A 173 -2.86 17.84 -9.15
CA ARG A 173 -1.79 18.15 -8.19
C ARG A 173 -2.32 18.35 -6.77
N ASP A 174 -3.40 19.13 -6.61
CA ASP A 174 -4.04 19.34 -5.30
C ASP A 174 -4.56 18.02 -4.68
N ALA A 175 -5.04 17.08 -5.51
CA ALA A 175 -5.46 15.76 -5.06
C ALA A 175 -4.27 14.93 -4.55
N VAL A 176 -3.11 15.00 -5.22
CA VAL A 176 -1.87 14.37 -4.74
C VAL A 176 -1.40 15.01 -3.44
N GLU A 177 -1.42 16.34 -3.32
CA GLU A 177 -1.06 17.01 -2.05
C GLU A 177 -1.96 16.60 -0.89
N THR A 178 -3.27 16.47 -1.15
CA THR A 178 -4.24 15.99 -0.17
C THR A 178 -3.92 14.56 0.25
N PHE A 179 -3.68 13.66 -0.70
CA PHE A 179 -3.27 12.29 -0.43
C PHE A 179 -1.99 12.23 0.40
N LEU A 180 -0.94 12.95 0.01
CA LEU A 180 0.33 13.00 0.73
C LEU A 180 0.17 13.55 2.15
N THR A 181 -0.69 14.55 2.34
CA THR A 181 -1.00 15.09 3.67
C THR A 181 -1.64 14.04 4.56
N LEU A 182 -2.65 13.33 4.04
CA LEU A 182 -3.33 12.26 4.77
C LEU A 182 -2.38 11.11 5.13
N VAL A 183 -1.56 10.68 4.17
CA VAL A 183 -0.58 9.62 4.36
C VAL A 183 0.50 10.03 5.36
N ASN A 184 1.07 11.24 5.25
CA ASN A 184 2.08 11.74 6.18
C ASN A 184 1.54 11.83 7.61
N ALA A 185 0.30 12.29 7.76
CA ALA A 185 -0.37 12.36 9.06
C ALA A 185 -0.51 10.97 9.69
N ALA A 186 -0.76 9.92 8.89
CA ALA A 186 -0.81 8.54 9.35
C ALA A 186 0.58 7.92 9.64
N THR A 187 1.61 8.26 8.85
CA THR A 187 2.94 7.64 8.98
C THR A 187 3.81 8.24 10.07
N HIS A 188 3.63 9.51 10.43
CA HIS A 188 4.36 10.15 11.52
C HIS A 188 3.71 9.84 12.90
N LYS A 189 3.44 8.55 13.10
CA LYS A 189 2.70 7.82 14.16
C LYS A 189 2.62 8.41 15.56
N SER A 190 3.57 9.24 16.02
CA SER A 190 3.59 9.71 17.40
C SER A 190 2.68 10.92 17.65
N LYS A 191 2.64 11.91 16.75
CA LYS A 191 1.97 13.19 17.08
C LYS A 191 0.46 13.15 16.89
N LEU A 192 -0.01 12.59 15.78
CA LEU A 192 -1.45 12.50 15.51
C LEU A 192 -2.12 11.51 16.46
N HIS A 193 -1.58 10.30 16.61
CA HIS A 193 -2.13 9.30 17.52
C HIS A 193 -2.15 9.79 18.98
N LEU A 194 -1.06 10.45 19.43
CA LEU A 194 -1.02 11.07 20.75
C LEU A 194 -2.07 12.19 20.88
N ALA A 195 -2.19 13.08 19.90
CA ALA A 195 -3.18 14.15 19.94
C ALA A 195 -4.62 13.61 20.00
N LEU A 196 -4.91 12.55 19.25
CA LEU A 196 -6.21 11.88 19.24
C LEU A 196 -6.51 11.18 20.57
N ASN A 197 -5.54 10.46 21.13
CA ASN A 197 -5.68 9.82 22.44
C ASN A 197 -5.81 10.84 23.57
N LEU A 198 -5.05 11.94 23.52
CA LEU A 198 -5.20 13.05 24.46
C LEU A 198 -6.57 13.74 24.34
N SER A 199 -7.09 13.86 23.11
CA SER A 199 -8.44 14.37 22.88
C SER A 199 -9.50 13.44 23.50
N ARG A 200 -9.35 12.11 23.36
CA ARG A 200 -10.21 11.12 24.01
C ARG A 200 -10.14 11.24 25.54
N ILE A 201 -8.94 11.35 26.11
CA ILE A 201 -8.75 11.58 27.56
C ILE A 201 -9.46 12.87 27.99
N ARG A 202 -9.32 13.98 27.25
CA ARG A 202 -10.01 15.24 27.54
C ARG A 202 -11.54 15.13 27.48
N GLN A 203 -12.06 14.22 26.67
CA GLN A 203 -13.49 13.90 26.60
C GLN A 203 -13.94 12.90 27.68
N GLY A 204 -13.07 12.51 28.61
CA GLY A 204 -13.38 11.51 29.64
C GLY A 204 -13.45 10.07 29.10
N LYS A 205 -12.92 9.80 27.91
CA LYS A 205 -12.92 8.47 27.28
C LYS A 205 -11.61 7.75 27.57
N ALA A 206 -11.70 6.45 27.85
CA ALA A 206 -10.53 5.59 27.99
C ALA A 206 -9.82 5.37 26.64
N ILE A 207 -8.49 5.20 26.67
CA ILE A 207 -7.73 4.71 25.52
C ILE A 207 -7.91 3.19 25.47
N ALA A 208 -8.39 2.68 24.35
CA ALA A 208 -8.57 1.25 24.17
C ALA A 208 -7.21 0.54 24.08
N LEU A 209 -7.07 -0.57 24.80
CA LEU A 209 -5.88 -1.42 24.76
C LEU A 209 -5.77 -2.20 23.44
N PHE A 210 -6.92 -2.59 22.88
CA PHE A 210 -7.05 -3.26 21.61
C PHE A 210 -7.69 -2.32 20.58
N PRO A 211 -7.58 -2.62 19.28
CA PRO A 211 -8.22 -1.82 18.25
C PRO A 211 -9.72 -1.63 18.52
N THR A 212 -10.26 -0.52 18.04
CA THR A 212 -11.70 -0.23 18.12
C THR A 212 -12.13 0.32 16.79
N PHE A 213 -13.34 -0.04 16.36
CA PHE A 213 -13.90 0.52 15.14
C PHE A 213 -14.13 2.03 15.34
N ASP A 214 -13.62 2.81 14.39
CA ASP A 214 -13.82 4.26 14.33
C ASP A 214 -14.07 4.61 12.87
N ALA A 215 -15.30 5.01 12.56
CA ALA A 215 -15.71 5.26 11.17
C ALA A 215 -14.82 6.29 10.48
N LYS A 216 -14.34 7.31 11.20
CA LYS A 216 -13.50 8.36 10.63
C LYS A 216 -12.11 7.84 10.28
N TYR A 217 -11.50 7.04 11.15
CA TYR A 217 -10.20 6.43 10.84
C TYR A 217 -10.31 5.36 9.77
N THR A 218 -11.41 4.60 9.79
CA THR A 218 -11.71 3.60 8.77
C THR A 218 -11.83 4.27 7.41
N GLU A 219 -12.65 5.31 7.26
CA GLU A 219 -12.82 6.04 6.00
C GLU A 219 -11.51 6.65 5.49
N GLY A 220 -10.73 7.29 6.38
CA GLY A 220 -9.44 7.87 6.00
C GLY A 220 -8.44 6.83 5.49
N SER A 221 -8.32 5.70 6.21
CA SER A 221 -7.42 4.61 5.84
C SER A 221 -7.90 3.86 4.59
N ALA A 222 -9.21 3.64 4.46
CA ALA A 222 -9.86 3.10 3.28
C ALA A 222 -9.52 3.90 2.03
N ASN A 223 -9.67 5.23 2.08
CA ASN A 223 -9.34 6.11 0.96
C ASN A 223 -7.85 6.05 0.59
N ILE A 224 -6.95 6.09 1.59
CA ILE A 224 -5.51 5.97 1.35
C ILE A 224 -5.18 4.64 0.68
N LEU A 225 -5.69 3.54 1.22
CA LEU A 225 -5.44 2.20 0.71
C LEU A 225 -6.01 2.03 -0.70
N PHE A 226 -7.24 2.51 -0.94
CA PHE A 226 -7.88 2.49 -2.24
C PHE A 226 -7.06 3.21 -3.30
N LEU A 227 -6.65 4.46 -3.04
CA LEU A 227 -5.89 5.27 -4.00
C LEU A 227 -4.50 4.69 -4.27
N ALA A 228 -3.80 4.24 -3.22
CA ALA A 228 -2.49 3.62 -3.38
C ALA A 228 -2.57 2.29 -4.17
N THR A 229 -3.61 1.49 -3.91
CA THR A 229 -3.84 0.23 -4.62
C THR A 229 -4.20 0.51 -6.08
N TRP A 230 -5.01 1.54 -6.37
CA TRP A 230 -5.34 1.90 -7.75
C TRP A 230 -4.08 2.22 -8.57
N CYS A 231 -3.15 2.98 -8.00
CA CYS A 231 -1.92 3.34 -8.69
C CYS A 231 -1.00 2.13 -8.89
N LEU A 232 -0.89 1.25 -7.88
CA LEU A 232 -0.15 0.01 -8.03
C LEU A 232 -0.79 -0.90 -9.09
N MET A 233 -2.12 -0.97 -9.15
CA MET A 233 -2.83 -1.72 -10.18
C MET A 233 -2.67 -1.10 -11.57
N ALA A 234 -2.56 0.21 -11.69
CA ALA A 234 -2.26 0.84 -12.98
C ALA A 234 -0.90 0.38 -13.53
N THR A 235 0.12 0.20 -12.66
CA THR A 235 1.45 -0.23 -13.09
C THR A 235 1.60 -1.73 -13.34
N ILE A 236 0.64 -2.58 -12.93
CA ILE A 236 0.74 -4.04 -13.17
C ILE A 236 0.76 -4.38 -14.67
N SER A 237 0.22 -3.51 -15.51
CA SER A 237 0.30 -3.62 -16.97
C SER A 237 1.74 -3.57 -17.50
N TYR A 238 2.70 -3.06 -16.71
CA TYR A 238 4.09 -2.96 -17.13
C TYR A 238 4.78 -4.33 -17.23
N VAL A 239 4.19 -5.37 -16.64
CA VAL A 239 4.64 -6.76 -16.77
C VAL A 239 3.82 -7.57 -17.78
N GLU A 240 2.92 -6.93 -18.55
CA GLU A 240 2.08 -7.62 -19.55
C GLU A 240 2.91 -8.38 -20.60
N GLY A 241 4.09 -7.87 -20.96
CA GLY A 241 5.02 -8.54 -21.87
C GLY A 241 5.55 -9.90 -21.36
N LEU A 242 5.45 -10.13 -20.05
CA LEU A 242 5.86 -11.38 -19.40
C LEU A 242 4.71 -12.39 -19.26
N LEU A 243 3.47 -12.02 -19.61
CA LEU A 243 2.34 -12.93 -19.51
C LEU A 243 2.35 -13.97 -20.65
N PRO A 244 1.74 -15.15 -20.43
CA PRO A 244 1.53 -16.12 -21.50
C PRO A 244 0.76 -15.48 -22.67
N ARG A 245 1.16 -15.77 -23.92
CA ARG A 245 0.56 -15.19 -25.13
C ARG A 245 -0.89 -15.60 -25.40
N ALA A 246 -1.55 -16.32 -24.50
CA ALA A 246 -2.96 -16.70 -24.65
C ALA A 246 -3.83 -15.44 -24.53
N PRO A 247 -4.33 -14.87 -25.64
CA PRO A 247 -4.89 -13.52 -25.61
C PRO A 247 -6.28 -13.53 -24.98
N GLY A 248 -6.54 -12.61 -24.06
CA GLY A 248 -7.91 -12.16 -23.74
C GLY A 248 -8.39 -12.38 -22.31
N GLN A 249 -7.91 -13.39 -21.57
CA GLN A 249 -8.41 -13.61 -20.20
C GLN A 249 -7.84 -12.58 -19.21
N TRP A 250 -6.53 -12.32 -19.26
CA TRP A 250 -5.91 -11.37 -18.35
C TRP A 250 -6.36 -9.93 -18.63
N SER A 251 -6.28 -9.46 -19.88
CA SER A 251 -6.62 -8.07 -20.24
C SER A 251 -8.09 -7.74 -19.91
N GLU A 252 -9.01 -8.69 -20.07
CA GLU A 252 -10.42 -8.50 -19.69
C GLU A 252 -10.60 -8.45 -18.17
N ARG A 253 -9.91 -9.31 -17.41
CA ARG A 253 -9.90 -9.24 -15.94
C ARG A 253 -9.31 -7.92 -15.46
N TYR A 254 -8.20 -7.50 -16.05
CA TYR A 254 -7.55 -6.23 -15.76
C TYR A 254 -8.49 -5.05 -16.01
N ARG A 255 -9.15 -5.02 -17.17
CA ARG A 255 -10.14 -3.99 -17.52
C ARG A 255 -11.28 -3.92 -16.50
N LYS A 256 -11.79 -5.06 -16.03
CA LYS A 256 -12.82 -5.11 -14.98
C LYS A 256 -12.33 -4.57 -13.63
N VAL A 257 -11.10 -4.90 -13.24
CA VAL A 257 -10.49 -4.35 -12.02
C VAL A 257 -10.35 -2.83 -12.12
N MET A 258 -9.83 -2.32 -13.23
CA MET A 258 -9.67 -0.89 -13.45
C MET A 258 -11.02 -0.15 -13.50
N LEU A 259 -12.04 -0.78 -14.08
CA LEU A 259 -13.41 -0.27 -14.05
C LEU A 259 -13.96 -0.18 -12.62
N ALA A 260 -13.73 -1.20 -11.79
CA ALA A 260 -14.17 -1.18 -10.40
C ALA A 260 -13.54 -0.03 -9.59
N PHE A 261 -12.31 0.36 -9.91
CA PHE A 261 -11.69 1.56 -9.33
C PHE A 261 -12.33 2.86 -9.86
N SER A 262 -12.57 2.96 -11.17
CA SER A 262 -13.12 4.20 -11.76
C SER A 262 -14.56 4.46 -11.33
N GLU A 263 -15.37 3.40 -11.18
CA GLU A 263 -16.76 3.51 -10.71
C GLU A 263 -16.84 3.84 -9.21
N GLY A 264 -15.76 3.61 -8.46
CA GLY A 264 -15.59 4.05 -7.09
C GLY A 264 -16.46 3.28 -6.10
N ILE A 265 -15.84 2.56 -5.18
CA ILE A 265 -16.58 1.89 -4.11
C ILE A 265 -16.69 2.79 -2.89
N SER A 266 -17.55 3.81 -2.99
CA SER A 266 -17.98 4.61 -1.83
C SER A 266 -19.33 5.29 -2.12
N PRO A 267 -20.20 5.52 -1.12
CA PRO A 267 -21.53 6.11 -1.30
C PRO A 267 -21.56 7.53 -1.90
N ALA A 268 -20.40 8.18 -2.04
CA ALA A 268 -20.18 9.28 -2.96
C ALA A 268 -18.68 9.30 -3.28
N PRO A 269 -18.23 9.29 -4.55
CA PRO A 269 -16.83 9.49 -4.85
C PRO A 269 -16.41 10.83 -4.25
N SER A 270 -15.49 10.81 -3.29
CA SER A 270 -14.94 12.05 -2.78
C SER A 270 -14.39 12.85 -3.97
N ARG A 271 -14.49 14.19 -3.95
CA ARG A 271 -13.87 15.03 -5.00
C ARG A 271 -12.39 14.69 -5.22
N VAL A 272 -11.73 14.17 -4.18
CA VAL A 272 -10.35 13.66 -4.25
C VAL A 272 -10.27 12.44 -5.15
N THR A 273 -11.13 11.42 -4.96
CA THR A 273 -11.16 10.20 -5.78
C THR A 273 -11.38 10.50 -7.27
N GLN A 274 -12.31 11.39 -7.59
CA GLN A 274 -12.58 11.77 -8.99
C GLN A 274 -11.38 12.45 -9.65
N ARG A 275 -10.72 13.36 -8.92
CA ARG A 275 -9.52 14.04 -9.41
C ARG A 275 -8.31 13.12 -9.46
N PHE A 276 -8.27 12.09 -8.63
CA PHE A 276 -7.21 11.09 -8.64
C PHE A 276 -7.26 10.18 -9.87
N ALA A 277 -8.42 10.00 -10.50
CA ALA A 277 -8.53 9.29 -11.78
C ALA A 277 -7.64 9.93 -12.86
N GLU A 278 -7.61 11.26 -12.91
CA GLU A 278 -6.70 12.00 -13.80
C GLU A 278 -5.24 11.70 -13.48
N VAL A 279 -4.88 11.67 -12.19
CA VAL A 279 -3.53 11.32 -11.74
C VAL A 279 -3.17 9.91 -12.21
N VAL A 280 -4.06 8.94 -12.00
CA VAL A 280 -3.87 7.55 -12.45
C VAL A 280 -3.61 7.50 -13.95
N ASP A 281 -4.47 8.13 -14.73
CA ASP A 281 -4.37 8.15 -16.18
C ASP A 281 -3.06 8.80 -16.67
N ARG A 282 -2.79 10.04 -16.23
CA ARG A 282 -1.68 10.87 -16.73
C ARG A 282 -0.32 10.50 -16.17
N VAL A 283 -0.26 9.78 -15.04
CA VAL A 283 1.00 9.40 -14.40
C VAL A 283 1.33 7.92 -14.57
N PHE A 284 0.32 7.04 -14.61
CA PHE A 284 0.56 5.58 -14.55
C PHE A 284 0.05 4.80 -15.77
N VAL A 285 -0.86 5.36 -16.58
CA VAL A 285 -1.41 4.63 -17.75
C VAL A 285 -0.91 5.23 -19.06
N ASN A 286 -1.28 6.47 -19.34
CA ASN A 286 -0.95 7.17 -20.58
C ASN A 286 0.40 7.89 -20.43
N SER A 287 1.48 7.17 -20.70
CA SER A 287 2.82 7.72 -20.86
C SER A 287 3.12 7.95 -22.34
N SER A 288 2.63 9.06 -22.88
CA SER A 288 2.97 9.57 -24.22
C SER A 288 3.73 10.87 -24.10
#